data_AF-A0A2S8WRX0-F1
#
_entry.id   AF-A0A2S8WRX0-F1
#
_cell.length_a   1.000
_cell.length_b   1.000
_cell.length_c   1.000
_cell.angle_alpha   90.00
_cell.angle_beta   90.00
_cell.angle_gamma   90.00
#
_symmetry.space_group_name_H-M   'P 1'
#
loop_
_entity.id
_entity.type
_entity.pdbx_description
1 polymer ?
#
loop_
_entity_poly.entity_id
_entity_poly.type
_entity_poly.pdbx_seq_one_letter_code
_entity_poly.pdbx_strand_id
1 'polypeptide(L)'
;MPELHANALSSITARWNKIEETVELVVDGTPVPAIVNMKHNVGISPFAHRFLESEVNKWLAGYRDPERRGATKELAPGELELTVCPYDADILCGTFAVWLARTDDRVIWHGPHWAGDNIAAEIMGRKDVATPEGDDDPLNWFPAKLEFNAAEYNAAMDSVQHLIEVHLWPVSPSKPPSKITRMLIQLSDKRDHG
;
A
#
# COMPACT_ATOMS: atom_id res chain seq x y z
N MET A 1 -21.87 -26.20 -15.29
CA MET A 1 -21.11 -26.58 -14.08
C MET A 1 -19.65 -26.27 -14.39
N PRO A 2 -19.12 -25.09 -14.05
CA PRO A 2 -17.70 -24.83 -14.27
C PRO A 2 -16.90 -25.57 -13.20
N GLU A 3 -15.81 -26.17 -13.64
CA GLU A 3 -14.98 -27.13 -12.94
C GLU A 3 -14.29 -26.50 -11.72
N LEU A 4 -14.22 -27.27 -10.64
CA LEU A 4 -13.37 -27.02 -9.47
C LEU A 4 -11.91 -27.07 -9.93
N HIS A 5 -11.36 -25.93 -10.33
CA HIS A 5 -9.92 -25.78 -10.44
C HIS A 5 -9.33 -25.92 -9.03
N ALA A 6 -8.46 -26.91 -8.85
CA ALA A 6 -7.64 -27.03 -7.64
C ALA A 6 -6.97 -25.67 -7.37
N ASN A 7 -7.13 -25.17 -6.14
CA ASN A 7 -6.56 -23.92 -5.62
C ASN A 7 -5.06 -23.81 -5.94
N ALA A 8 -4.71 -23.26 -7.09
CA ALA A 8 -3.33 -22.90 -7.40
C ALA A 8 -2.94 -21.75 -6.47
N LEU A 9 -1.76 -21.84 -5.87
CA LEU A 9 -1.19 -20.73 -5.12
C LEU A 9 -0.96 -19.56 -6.08
N SER A 10 -1.26 -18.35 -5.61
CA SER A 10 -0.90 -17.13 -6.31
C SER A 10 0.62 -16.94 -6.27
N SER A 11 1.15 -16.37 -7.35
CA SER A 11 2.53 -15.93 -7.46
C SER A 11 2.68 -14.49 -6.96
N ILE A 12 3.83 -14.18 -6.35
CA ILE A 12 4.14 -12.82 -5.90
C ILE A 12 5.59 -12.46 -6.20
N THR A 13 5.81 -11.25 -6.71
CA THR A 13 7.13 -10.68 -6.99
C THR A 13 7.14 -9.18 -6.67
N ALA A 14 8.28 -8.51 -6.84
CA ALA A 14 8.41 -7.07 -6.71
C ALA A 14 9.05 -6.46 -7.96
N ARG A 15 8.68 -5.22 -8.29
CA ARG A 15 9.29 -4.47 -9.39
C ARG A 15 9.44 -2.99 -9.04
N TRP A 16 10.37 -2.32 -9.72
CA TRP A 16 10.47 -0.86 -9.69
C TRP A 16 9.55 -0.23 -10.75
N ASN A 17 8.65 0.65 -10.32
CA ASN A 17 7.89 1.53 -11.20
C ASN A 17 8.62 2.87 -11.32
N LYS A 18 9.22 3.12 -12.50
CA LYS A 18 9.99 4.33 -12.79
C LYS A 18 9.15 5.60 -12.86
N ILE A 19 7.87 5.49 -13.22
CA ILE A 19 7.00 6.66 -13.43
C ILE A 19 6.55 7.21 -12.08
N GLU A 20 6.12 6.32 -11.20
CA GLU A 20 5.62 6.66 -9.85
C GLU A 20 6.73 6.68 -8.79
N GLU A 21 7.96 6.36 -9.17
CA GLU A 21 9.12 6.21 -8.27
C GLU A 21 8.78 5.37 -7.03
N THR A 22 8.27 4.17 -7.27
CA THR A 22 7.80 3.28 -6.20
C THR A 22 8.12 1.83 -6.49
N VAL A 23 8.33 1.04 -5.43
CA VAL A 23 8.41 -0.42 -5.53
C VAL A 23 7.00 -0.99 -5.47
N GLU A 24 6.59 -1.78 -6.45
CA GLU A 24 5.27 -2.42 -6.49
C GLU A 24 5.39 -3.92 -6.26
N LEU A 25 4.50 -4.47 -5.44
CA LEU A 25 4.24 -5.90 -5.44
C LEU A 25 3.37 -6.27 -6.64
N VAL A 26 3.71 -7.40 -7.26
CA VAL A 26 3.02 -7.92 -8.44
C VAL A 26 2.49 -9.30 -8.09
N VAL A 27 1.17 -9.44 -8.08
CA VAL A 27 0.45 -10.69 -7.82
C VAL A 27 -0.11 -11.22 -9.12
N ASP A 28 0.24 -12.46 -9.48
CA ASP A 28 -0.22 -13.13 -10.70
C ASP A 28 -0.02 -12.26 -11.97
N GLY A 29 1.13 -11.59 -12.03
CA GLY A 29 1.52 -10.69 -13.11
C GLY A 29 0.90 -9.29 -13.05
N THR A 30 0.01 -9.01 -12.10
CA THR A 30 -0.67 -7.72 -11.96
C THR A 30 -0.17 -6.94 -10.74
N PRO A 31 0.26 -5.67 -10.90
CA PRO A 31 0.65 -4.83 -9.76
C PRO A 31 -0.52 -4.62 -8.81
N VAL A 32 -0.27 -4.73 -7.50
CA VAL A 32 -1.29 -4.55 -6.46
C VAL A 32 -2.04 -3.21 -6.62
N PRO A 33 -1.38 -2.05 -6.83
CA PRO A 33 -2.11 -0.81 -7.11
C PRO A 33 -3.03 -0.91 -8.32
N ALA A 34 -2.63 -1.60 -9.40
CA ALA A 34 -3.49 -1.74 -10.58
C ALA A 34 -4.72 -2.63 -10.33
N ILE A 35 -4.63 -3.62 -9.43
CA ILE A 35 -5.79 -4.43 -9.00
C ILE A 35 -6.78 -3.53 -8.23
N VAL A 36 -6.25 -2.68 -7.35
CA VAL A 36 -7.03 -1.79 -6.47
C VAL A 36 -7.60 -0.58 -7.21
N ASN A 37 -6.88 -0.09 -8.22
CA ASN A 37 -7.14 1.19 -8.89
C ASN A 37 -8.12 1.10 -10.08
N MET A 38 -8.80 -0.03 -10.33
CA MET A 38 -9.68 -0.14 -11.52
C MET A 38 -10.93 0.77 -11.48
N LYS A 39 -11.23 1.45 -10.36
CA LYS A 39 -12.47 2.23 -10.23
C LYS A 39 -12.34 3.65 -9.62
N HIS A 40 -11.30 3.96 -8.82
CA HIS A 40 -11.29 5.20 -7.99
C HIS A 40 -10.04 6.09 -8.02
N ASN A 41 -8.98 5.84 -8.81
CA ASN A 41 -7.70 6.58 -8.67
C ASN A 41 -7.11 6.50 -7.25
N VAL A 42 -7.37 5.40 -6.56
CA VAL A 42 -6.99 5.21 -5.15
C VAL A 42 -5.79 4.31 -5.02
N GLY A 43 -4.87 4.74 -4.17
CA GLY A 43 -3.78 3.91 -3.69
C GLY A 43 -2.53 3.94 -4.56
N ILE A 44 -1.40 4.31 -3.96
CA ILE A 44 -0.08 3.92 -4.47
C ILE A 44 0.51 2.85 -3.57
N SER A 45 1.59 2.21 -4.03
CA SER A 45 2.32 1.29 -3.16
C SER A 45 2.88 2.03 -1.94
N PRO A 46 2.84 1.41 -0.74
CA PRO A 46 3.45 1.95 0.48
C PRO A 46 4.98 2.13 0.35
N PHE A 47 5.61 1.53 -0.65
CA PHE A 47 7.05 1.62 -0.91
C PHE A 47 7.42 2.75 -1.87
N ALA A 48 6.63 3.83 -1.91
CA ALA A 48 6.90 4.98 -2.75
C ALA A 48 7.96 5.91 -2.16
N HIS A 49 8.86 6.42 -3.01
CA HIS A 49 9.96 7.31 -2.59
C HIS A 49 9.51 8.65 -2.01
N ARG A 50 8.26 9.05 -2.23
CA ARG A 50 7.69 10.26 -1.63
C ARG A 50 7.44 10.13 -0.13
N PHE A 51 7.39 8.92 0.41
CA PHE A 51 7.27 8.68 1.84
C PHE A 51 8.63 8.63 2.51
N LEU A 52 8.68 8.85 3.83
CA LEU A 52 9.92 8.74 4.57
C LEU A 52 10.44 7.30 4.54
N GLU A 53 11.75 7.14 4.31
CA GLU A 53 12.42 5.84 4.30
C GLU A 53 12.16 5.05 5.59
N SER A 54 12.08 5.72 6.75
CA SER A 54 11.74 5.08 8.02
C SER A 54 10.34 4.47 8.04
N GLU A 55 9.35 5.11 7.40
CA GLU A 55 7.99 4.59 7.32
C GLU A 55 7.90 3.45 6.31
N VAL A 56 8.60 3.57 5.18
CA VAL A 56 8.78 2.50 4.18
C VAL A 56 9.37 1.25 4.80
N ASN A 57 10.39 1.39 5.65
CA ASN A 57 10.97 0.27 6.36
C ASN A 57 10.02 -0.36 7.39
N LYS A 58 9.14 0.42 8.03
CA LYS A 58 8.08 -0.13 8.91
C LYS A 58 7.02 -0.88 8.12
N TRP A 59 6.62 -0.38 6.93
CA TRP A 59 5.77 -1.12 6.00
C TRP A 59 6.40 -2.47 5.67
N LEU A 60 7.65 -2.48 5.20
CA LEU A 60 8.35 -3.71 4.84
C LEU A 60 8.46 -4.69 6.03
N ALA A 61 8.72 -4.18 7.24
CA ALA A 61 8.73 -5.00 8.44
C ALA A 61 7.35 -5.65 8.71
N GLY A 62 6.27 -4.88 8.53
CA GLY A 62 4.89 -5.36 8.65
C GLY A 62 4.56 -6.48 7.66
N TYR A 63 4.95 -6.33 6.39
CA TYR A 63 4.75 -7.37 5.38
C TYR A 63 5.45 -8.69 5.75
N ARG A 64 6.60 -8.63 6.44
CA ARG A 64 7.25 -9.84 6.96
C ARG A 64 6.54 -10.37 8.19
N ASP A 65 6.11 -9.48 9.07
CA ASP A 65 5.49 -9.79 10.36
C ASP A 65 4.68 -8.57 10.83
N PRO A 66 3.33 -8.63 10.81
CA PRO A 66 2.48 -7.47 11.11
C PRO A 66 2.72 -6.89 12.50
N GLU A 67 3.17 -7.72 13.45
CA GLU A 67 3.51 -7.26 14.81
C GLU A 67 4.72 -6.32 14.82
N ARG A 68 5.62 -6.43 13.83
CA ARG A 68 6.85 -5.62 13.71
C ARG A 68 6.63 -4.23 13.13
N ARG A 69 5.50 -4.00 12.46
CA ARG A 69 5.13 -2.66 11.99
C ARG A 69 5.04 -1.66 13.16
N GLY A 70 4.66 -2.17 14.34
CA GLY A 70 4.28 -1.38 15.50
C GLY A 70 2.81 -0.98 15.43
N ALA A 71 2.21 -0.70 16.58
CA ALA A 71 0.83 -0.24 16.66
C ALA A 71 0.69 1.14 16.00
N THR A 72 -0.04 1.20 14.90
CA THR A 72 -0.71 2.44 14.48
C THR A 72 -2.07 2.48 15.18
N LYS A 73 -2.67 3.66 15.39
CA LYS A 73 -4.02 3.70 15.96
C LYS A 73 -5.06 3.18 14.97
N GLU A 74 -4.66 3.02 13.71
CA GLU A 74 -5.56 2.94 12.57
C GLU A 74 -5.56 1.59 11.84
N LEU A 75 -4.57 0.73 12.09
CA LEU A 75 -4.59 -0.69 11.70
C LEU A 75 -4.72 -1.57 12.94
N ALA A 76 -5.55 -2.59 12.85
CA ALA A 76 -5.58 -3.64 13.84
C ALA A 76 -4.31 -4.53 13.75
N PRO A 77 -3.87 -5.14 14.86
CA PRO A 77 -2.77 -6.10 14.85
C PRO A 77 -3.05 -7.25 13.87
N GLY A 78 -2.17 -7.46 12.89
CA GLY A 78 -2.33 -8.49 11.85
C GLY A 78 -2.69 -7.95 10.47
N GLU A 79 -2.97 -6.66 10.33
CA GLU A 79 -3.31 -6.04 9.04
C GLU A 79 -2.07 -5.57 8.26
N LEU A 80 -2.19 -5.62 6.94
CA LEU A 80 -1.24 -5.09 5.96
C LEU A 80 -1.93 -4.08 5.06
N GLU A 81 -1.30 -2.91 4.91
CA GLU A 81 -1.70 -1.93 3.91
C GLU A 81 -1.12 -2.32 2.56
N LEU A 82 -2.00 -2.64 1.62
CA LEU A 82 -1.66 -3.00 0.25
C LEU A 82 -1.51 -1.76 -0.65
N THR A 83 -2.30 -0.72 -0.39
CA THR A 83 -2.13 0.59 -1.03
C THR A 83 -2.50 1.71 -0.07
N VAL A 84 -1.88 2.88 -0.23
CA VAL A 84 -2.06 4.05 0.64
C VAL A 84 -2.40 5.30 -0.16
N CYS A 85 -3.03 6.30 0.48
CA CYS A 85 -3.38 7.56 -0.20
C CYS A 85 -2.14 8.21 -0.85
N PRO A 86 -2.22 8.63 -2.14
CA PRO A 86 -1.06 9.13 -2.88
C PRO A 86 -0.50 10.45 -2.37
N TYR A 87 -1.29 11.22 -1.61
CA TYR A 87 -0.92 12.57 -1.18
C TYR A 87 -0.18 12.60 0.16
N ASP A 88 -0.75 11.95 1.16
CA ASP A 88 -0.31 12.05 2.55
C ASP A 88 -0.07 10.68 3.22
N ALA A 89 -0.34 9.57 2.51
CA ALA A 89 -0.46 8.23 3.09
C ALA A 89 -1.42 8.20 4.30
N ASP A 90 -2.33 9.18 4.41
CA ASP A 90 -3.29 9.21 5.49
C ASP A 90 -4.31 8.11 5.23
N ILE A 91 -4.48 7.27 6.24
CA ILE A 91 -5.39 6.14 6.18
C ILE A 91 -6.86 6.61 6.09
N LEU A 92 -7.17 7.81 6.61
CA LEU A 92 -8.46 8.49 6.47
C LEU A 92 -8.69 9.05 5.06
N CYS A 93 -7.64 9.11 4.22
CA CYS A 93 -7.71 9.48 2.80
C CYS A 93 -7.99 8.27 1.88
N GLY A 94 -8.12 7.06 2.45
CA GLY A 94 -8.44 5.84 1.70
C GLY A 94 -7.22 4.95 1.51
N THR A 95 -7.05 4.02 2.45
CA THR A 95 -6.02 2.98 2.41
C THR A 95 -6.69 1.63 2.29
N PHE A 96 -6.17 0.79 1.40
CA PHE A 96 -6.67 -0.56 1.20
C PHE A 96 -5.81 -1.55 1.97
N ALA A 97 -6.45 -2.40 2.77
CA ALA A 97 -5.77 -3.34 3.63
C ALA A 97 -6.34 -4.75 3.54
N VAL A 98 -5.53 -5.70 3.98
CA VAL A 98 -5.88 -7.12 4.15
C VAL A 98 -5.34 -7.61 5.49
N TRP A 99 -5.88 -8.72 5.97
CA TRP A 99 -5.30 -9.47 7.07
C TRP A 99 -4.22 -10.43 6.55
N LEU A 100 -3.12 -10.51 7.28
CA LEU A 100 -2.05 -11.47 7.03
C LEU A 100 -2.12 -12.62 8.02
N ALA A 101 -2.29 -13.83 7.50
CA ALA A 101 -2.05 -15.06 8.24
C ALA A 101 -0.83 -15.79 7.67
N ARG A 102 -0.05 -16.43 8.54
CA ARG A 102 1.13 -17.20 8.15
C ARG A 102 1.11 -18.59 8.77
N THR A 103 1.61 -19.54 8.00
CA THR A 103 1.96 -20.90 8.41
C THR A 103 3.40 -21.17 7.95
N ASP A 104 3.93 -22.36 8.20
CA ASP A 104 5.30 -22.71 7.83
C ASP A 104 5.53 -22.67 6.31
N ASP A 105 4.55 -23.09 5.51
CA ASP A 105 4.65 -23.20 4.05
C ASP A 105 3.81 -22.17 3.29
N ARG A 106 2.91 -21.45 3.97
CA ARG A 106 2.00 -20.49 3.32
C ARG A 106 1.92 -19.13 3.99
N VAL A 107 1.68 -18.14 3.14
CA VAL A 107 1.26 -16.79 3.53
C VAL A 107 -0.10 -16.52 2.90
N ILE A 108 -1.03 -15.97 3.68
CA ILE A 108 -2.41 -15.77 3.26
C ILE A 108 -2.77 -14.30 3.44
N TRP A 109 -3.23 -13.67 2.36
CA TRP A 109 -3.94 -12.40 2.43
C TRP A 109 -5.43 -12.67 2.38
N HIS A 110 -6.20 -12.09 3.31
CA HIS A 110 -7.64 -12.29 3.33
C HIS A 110 -8.38 -11.09 3.89
N GLY A 111 -9.70 -11.05 3.66
CA GLY A 111 -10.56 -9.98 4.16
C GLY A 111 -10.13 -8.61 3.65
N PRO A 112 -10.13 -8.37 2.33
CA PRO A 112 -9.84 -7.07 1.76
C PRO A 112 -10.85 -6.03 2.27
N HIS A 113 -10.37 -4.88 2.75
CA HIS A 113 -11.20 -3.82 3.32
C HIS A 113 -10.53 -2.45 3.23
N TRP A 114 -11.31 -1.39 3.39
CA TRP A 114 -10.80 -0.04 3.57
C TRP A 114 -10.36 0.15 5.03
N ALA A 115 -9.08 0.43 5.24
CA ALA A 115 -8.55 0.72 6.55
C ALA A 115 -8.97 2.13 7.00
N GLY A 116 -9.21 2.31 8.30
CA GLY A 116 -9.56 3.62 8.86
C GLY A 116 -11.01 4.07 8.66
N ASP A 117 -11.85 3.38 7.88
CA ASP A 117 -13.26 3.77 7.64
C ASP A 117 -14.08 3.89 8.93
N ASN A 118 -13.88 2.97 9.88
CA ASN A 118 -14.54 3.02 11.19
C ASN A 118 -14.10 4.23 12.03
N ILE A 119 -12.83 4.63 11.91
CA ILE A 119 -12.27 5.79 12.61
C ILE A 119 -12.77 7.08 11.96
N ALA A 120 -12.81 7.13 10.62
CA ALA A 120 -13.39 8.23 9.87
C ALA A 120 -14.89 8.40 10.22
N ALA A 121 -15.63 7.30 10.33
CA ALA A 121 -17.02 7.27 10.80
C ALA A 121 -17.17 7.92 12.19
N GLU A 122 -16.33 7.48 13.14
CA GLU A 122 -16.32 7.96 14.51
C GLU A 122 -15.99 9.45 14.58
N ILE A 123 -14.92 9.88 13.91
CA ILE A 123 -14.47 11.29 13.86
C ILE A 123 -15.55 12.19 13.25
N MET A 124 -16.21 11.73 12.18
CA MET A 124 -17.26 12.50 11.50
C MET A 124 -18.63 12.42 12.21
N GLY A 125 -18.74 11.67 13.33
CA GLY A 125 -20.01 11.47 14.04
C GLY A 125 -21.07 10.73 13.20
N ARG A 126 -20.63 10.02 12.16
CA ARG A 126 -21.47 9.28 11.24
C ARG A 126 -21.70 7.87 11.77
N LYS A 127 -22.92 7.60 12.23
CA LYS A 127 -23.37 6.25 12.64
C LYS A 127 -23.70 5.35 11.43
N ASP A 128 -23.58 5.90 10.22
CA ASP A 128 -24.03 5.37 8.94
C ASP A 128 -22.88 5.23 7.95
N VAL A 129 -21.64 5.02 8.40
CA VAL A 129 -20.64 4.43 7.51
C VAL A 129 -21.07 2.99 7.31
N ALA A 130 -22.00 2.81 6.38
CA ALA A 130 -22.42 1.53 5.87
C ALA A 130 -21.15 0.78 5.46
N THR A 131 -21.14 -0.53 5.70
CA THR A 131 -20.20 -1.41 5.01
C THR A 131 -20.18 -1.01 3.54
N PRO A 132 -19.00 -0.81 2.92
CA PRO A 132 -18.93 -0.50 1.51
C PRO A 132 -19.83 -1.48 0.73
N GLU A 133 -20.77 -0.95 -0.05
CA GLU A 133 -21.75 -1.74 -0.82
C GLU A 133 -21.62 -1.41 -2.30
N GLY A 134 -21.90 -2.40 -3.16
CA GLY A 134 -21.80 -2.22 -4.60
C GLY A 134 -20.35 -2.00 -5.05
N ASP A 135 -20.13 -1.11 -6.03
CA ASP A 135 -18.82 -0.93 -6.67
C ASP A 135 -17.70 -0.49 -5.70
N ASP A 136 -18.04 0.04 -4.52
CA ASP A 136 -17.10 0.50 -3.49
C ASP A 136 -16.61 -0.64 -2.56
N ASP A 137 -17.26 -1.81 -2.58
CA ASP A 137 -16.86 -3.00 -1.82
C ASP A 137 -15.61 -3.66 -2.44
N PRO A 138 -14.48 -3.72 -1.71
CA PRO A 138 -13.27 -4.35 -2.23
C PRO A 138 -13.44 -5.82 -2.66
N LEU A 139 -14.42 -6.54 -2.10
CA LEU A 139 -14.70 -7.91 -2.51
C LEU A 139 -15.21 -8.05 -3.95
N ASN A 140 -15.66 -6.97 -4.58
CA ASN A 140 -16.12 -6.98 -5.96
C ASN A 140 -15.00 -6.95 -6.99
N TRP A 141 -13.78 -6.57 -6.60
CA TRP A 141 -12.64 -6.41 -7.52
C TRP A 141 -11.30 -6.93 -6.99
N PHE A 142 -11.18 -7.22 -5.69
CA PHE A 142 -10.05 -7.92 -5.10
C PHE A 142 -10.46 -9.32 -4.64
N PRO A 143 -9.65 -10.36 -4.87
CA PRO A 143 -9.96 -11.70 -4.39
C PRO A 143 -10.15 -11.73 -2.87
N ALA A 144 -11.22 -12.38 -2.40
CA ALA A 144 -11.51 -12.50 -0.96
C ALA A 144 -10.36 -13.15 -0.15
N LYS A 145 -9.55 -13.97 -0.83
CA LYS A 145 -8.38 -14.65 -0.30
C LYS A 145 -7.33 -14.85 -1.39
N LEU A 146 -6.07 -14.60 -1.06
CA LEU A 146 -4.89 -15.01 -1.84
C LEU A 146 -3.99 -15.87 -0.97
N GLU A 147 -3.48 -16.97 -1.51
CA GLU A 147 -2.53 -17.85 -0.83
C GLU A 147 -1.23 -17.91 -1.63
N PHE A 148 -0.10 -17.71 -0.95
CA PHE A 148 1.23 -17.72 -1.53
C PHE A 148 2.07 -18.82 -0.87
N ASN A 149 3.03 -19.36 -1.63
CA ASN A 149 4.11 -20.12 -1.02
C ASN A 149 4.96 -19.19 -0.12
N ALA A 150 5.26 -19.62 1.11
CA ALA A 150 5.99 -18.78 2.05
C ALA A 150 7.41 -18.41 1.59
N ALA A 151 8.09 -19.29 0.86
CA ALA A 151 9.42 -19.00 0.32
C ALA A 151 9.37 -17.96 -0.80
N GLU A 152 8.39 -18.07 -1.72
CA GLU A 152 8.17 -17.08 -2.78
C GLU A 152 7.79 -15.72 -2.21
N TYR A 153 6.91 -15.70 -1.20
CA TYR A 153 6.53 -14.49 -0.50
C TYR A 153 7.74 -13.81 0.17
N ASN A 154 8.58 -14.57 0.87
CA ASN A 154 9.78 -14.03 1.50
C ASN A 154 10.77 -13.50 0.45
N ALA A 155 10.96 -14.21 -0.66
CA ALA A 155 11.81 -13.76 -1.76
C ALA A 155 11.28 -12.46 -2.41
N ALA A 156 9.96 -12.28 -2.49
CA ALA A 156 9.36 -11.02 -2.93
C ALA A 156 9.67 -9.88 -1.95
N MET A 157 9.59 -10.11 -0.63
CA MET A 157 9.96 -9.10 0.37
C MET A 157 11.45 -8.76 0.36
N ASP A 158 12.31 -9.76 0.12
CA ASP A 158 13.75 -9.54 -0.07
C ASP A 158 14.02 -8.72 -1.34
N SER A 159 13.25 -8.94 -2.39
CA SER A 159 13.31 -8.15 -3.63
C SER A 159 12.84 -6.72 -3.41
N VAL A 160 11.77 -6.50 -2.62
CA VAL A 160 11.33 -5.15 -2.22
C VAL A 160 12.46 -4.43 -1.50
N GLN A 161 13.07 -5.08 -0.51
CA GLN A 161 14.20 -4.52 0.24
C GLN A 161 15.37 -4.15 -0.67
N HIS A 162 15.76 -5.07 -1.57
CA HIS A 162 16.85 -4.80 -2.50
C HIS A 162 16.54 -3.61 -3.42
N LEU A 163 15.31 -3.50 -3.93
CA LEU A 163 14.91 -2.37 -4.76
C LEU A 163 14.90 -1.06 -3.98
N ILE A 164 14.46 -1.07 -2.73
CA ILE A 164 14.54 0.08 -1.81
C ILE A 164 15.99 0.54 -1.63
N GLU A 165 16.92 -0.39 -1.45
CA GLU A 165 18.33 -0.07 -1.22
C GLU A 165 19.05 0.44 -2.48
N VAL A 166 18.71 -0.09 -3.66
CA VAL A 166 19.33 0.30 -4.94
C VAL A 166 18.78 1.63 -5.46
N HIS A 167 17.49 1.87 -5.26
CA HIS A 167 16.85 3.13 -5.61
C HIS A 167 16.90 4.05 -4.40
N LEU A 168 17.96 4.86 -4.30
CA LEU A 168 18.18 5.73 -3.14
C LEU A 168 17.01 6.68 -2.90
N TRP A 169 16.59 6.77 -1.64
CA TRP A 169 15.55 7.71 -1.21
C TRP A 169 15.95 9.14 -1.53
N PRO A 170 15.00 10.01 -1.92
CA PRO A 170 15.28 11.42 -2.11
C PRO A 170 15.89 11.99 -0.83
N VAL A 171 17.04 12.65 -0.97
CA VAL A 171 17.65 13.35 0.17
C VAL A 171 16.69 14.47 0.57
N SER A 172 15.91 14.24 1.61
CA SER A 172 15.11 15.30 2.22
C SER A 172 16.07 16.42 2.61
N PRO A 173 15.88 17.67 2.13
CA PRO A 173 16.79 18.73 2.47
C PRO A 173 16.78 18.89 4.00
N SER A 174 17.94 18.64 4.61
CA SER A 174 18.14 18.67 6.08
C SER A 174 17.83 20.01 6.71
N LYS A 175 17.61 21.05 5.89
CA LYS A 175 17.12 22.35 6.30
C LYS A 175 15.95 22.75 5.39
N PRO A 176 14.89 23.35 5.95
CA PRO A 176 13.87 23.97 5.14
C PRO A 176 14.53 24.93 4.14
N PRO A 177 14.07 24.97 2.87
CA PRO A 177 14.60 25.90 1.89
C PRO A 177 14.56 27.31 2.46
N SER A 178 15.65 28.05 2.28
CA SER A 178 15.76 29.43 2.75
C SER A 178 14.57 30.26 2.22
N LYS A 179 14.22 31.37 2.88
CA LYS A 179 13.15 32.27 2.40
C LYS A 179 13.33 32.66 0.92
N ILE A 180 14.58 32.82 0.48
CA ILE A 180 14.93 33.14 -0.91
C ILE A 180 14.63 31.96 -1.84
N THR A 181 15.04 30.75 -1.45
CA THR A 181 14.76 29.52 -2.21
C THR A 181 13.25 29.27 -2.33
N ARG A 182 12.48 29.51 -1.27
CA ARG A 182 11.01 29.39 -1.30
C ARG A 182 10.37 30.39 -2.26
N MET A 183 10.85 31.64 -2.25
CA MET A 183 10.35 32.68 -3.14
C MET A 183 10.67 32.37 -4.61
N LEU A 184 11.84 31.80 -4.90
CA LEU A 184 12.24 31.39 -6.24
C LEU A 184 11.41 30.19 -6.75
N ILE A 185 11.13 29.20 -5.91
CA ILE A 185 10.25 28.07 -6.25
C ILE A 185 8.85 28.57 -6.60
N GLN A 186 8.27 29.47 -5.77
CA GLN A 186 6.95 30.07 -6.03
C GLN A 186 6.90 30.92 -7.30
N LEU A 187 8.03 31.52 -7.71
CA LEU A 187 8.16 32.28 -8.95
C LEU A 187 8.40 31.40 -10.19
N SER A 188 8.83 30.15 -9.99
CA SER A 188 8.95 29.16 -11.06
C SER A 188 7.59 28.53 -11.34
N ASP A 189 6.84 28.15 -10.29
CA ASP A 189 5.50 27.57 -10.38
C ASP A 189 4.48 28.50 -11.08
N LYS A 190 4.64 29.83 -10.92
CA LYS A 190 3.80 30.82 -11.61
C LYS A 190 4.12 31.01 -13.08
N ARG A 191 5.27 30.53 -13.58
CA ARG A 191 5.67 30.67 -14.98
C ARG A 191 5.23 29.52 -15.87
N ASP A 192 4.92 28.36 -15.28
CA ASP A 192 4.46 27.18 -16.03
C ASP A 192 2.93 27.10 -16.18
N HIS A 193 2.20 28.10 -15.68
CA HIS A 193 0.73 28.24 -15.82
C HIS A 193 0.31 29.58 -16.44
N GLY A 194 1.21 30.23 -17.20
CA GLY A 194 0.98 31.49 -17.91
C GLY A 194 0.87 31.30 -19.42
#